data_AF-A0A175R7P9-F1
#
_entry.id   AF-A0A175R7P9-F1
#
_cell.length_a   1.000
_cell.length_b   1.000
_cell.length_c   1.000
_cell.angle_alpha   90.00
_cell.angle_beta   90.00
_cell.angle_gamma   90.00
#
_symmetry.space_group_name_H-M   'P 1'
#
loop_
_entity.id
_entity.type
_entity.pdbx_description
1 polymer ?
#
loop_
_entity_poly.entity_id
_entity_poly.type
_entity_poly.pdbx_seq_one_letter_code
_entity_poly.pdbx_strand_id
1 'polypeptide(L)'
;MSRCRVGRSLLVIGALWSGAGLLSATDAPALQAFGLGLAFPGGGFSLCGGLGSQIDTTALGMGGAVAATFGLALFLWFATGNLFAPPLVWLASAIGAAAYAVTHGCLSAESAWLPALGLASGIALAGLGVSYRRPYAGPPAPIPPAKLWHGLPAAPEPSLPPDLSDSDLARLRFLLDRALQPLDSFDGFERLDPFQSAALRYQLQFAG
;
A
#
# COMPACT_ATOMS: atom_id res chain seq x y z
N MET A 1 -5.72 -11.19 3.38
CA MET A 1 -6.12 -10.23 2.32
C MET A 1 -6.83 -10.98 1.19
N SER A 2 -7.96 -10.49 0.68
CA SER A 2 -8.67 -11.19 -0.42
C SER A 2 -7.92 -11.04 -1.76
N ARG A 3 -7.87 -12.11 -2.56
CA ARG A 3 -7.17 -12.13 -3.87
C ARG A 3 -7.60 -10.98 -4.79
N CYS A 4 -8.87 -10.60 -4.73
CA CYS A 4 -9.41 -9.47 -5.49
C CYS A 4 -8.82 -8.12 -5.07
N ARG A 5 -8.53 -7.90 -3.78
CA ARG A 5 -7.84 -6.69 -3.29
C ARG A 5 -6.40 -6.64 -3.77
N VAL A 6 -5.68 -7.75 -3.68
CA VAL A 6 -4.29 -7.87 -4.19
C VAL A 6 -4.24 -7.60 -5.69
N GLY A 7 -5.13 -8.23 -6.47
CA GLY A 7 -5.21 -8.01 -7.91
C GLY A 7 -5.53 -6.56 -8.29
N ARG A 8 -6.40 -5.87 -7.53
CA ARG A 8 -6.66 -4.44 -7.73
C ARG A 8 -5.42 -3.58 -7.48
N SER A 9 -4.68 -3.83 -6.39
CA SER A 9 -3.46 -3.09 -6.08
C SER A 9 -2.40 -3.29 -7.16
N LEU A 10 -2.20 -4.53 -7.62
CA LEU A 10 -1.25 -4.85 -8.70
C LEU A 10 -1.62 -4.18 -10.02
N LEU A 11 -2.91 -4.09 -10.36
CA LEU A 11 -3.37 -3.36 -11.54
C LEU A 11 -3.05 -1.87 -11.46
N VAL A 12 -3.31 -1.24 -10.31
CA VAL A 12 -3.02 0.20 -10.12
C VAL A 12 -1.52 0.45 -10.20
N ILE A 13 -0.71 -0.36 -9.50
CA ILE A 13 0.75 -0.24 -9.51
C ILE A 13 1.29 -0.49 -10.93
N GLY A 14 0.80 -1.53 -11.61
CA GLY A 14 1.20 -1.84 -12.98
C GLY A 14 0.86 -0.72 -13.96
N ALA A 15 -0.34 -0.13 -13.87
CA ALA A 15 -0.74 1.00 -14.70
C ALA A 15 0.14 2.24 -14.45
N LEU A 16 0.45 2.56 -13.19
CA LEU A 16 1.35 3.67 -12.85
C LEU A 16 2.78 3.44 -13.38
N TRP A 17 3.31 2.23 -13.21
CA TRP A 17 4.64 1.85 -13.70
C TRP A 17 4.72 1.85 -15.23
N SER A 18 3.71 1.32 -15.91
CA SER A 18 3.63 1.39 -17.37
C SER A 18 3.51 2.83 -17.86
N GLY A 19 2.72 3.67 -17.19
CA GLY A 19 2.63 5.10 -17.51
C GLY A 19 3.98 5.82 -17.34
N ALA A 20 4.68 5.57 -16.24
CA ALA A 20 6.04 6.09 -16.01
C ALA A 20 7.04 5.60 -17.08
N GLY A 21 6.98 4.32 -17.45
CA GLY A 21 7.78 3.73 -18.52
C GLY A 21 7.49 4.30 -19.92
N LEU A 22 6.22 4.58 -20.22
CA LEU A 22 5.83 5.21 -21.48
C LEU A 22 6.32 6.66 -21.56
N LEU A 23 6.17 7.42 -20.48
CA LEU A 23 6.67 8.80 -20.40
C LEU A 23 8.20 8.83 -20.54
N SER A 24 8.88 7.87 -19.92
CA SER A 24 10.33 7.74 -20.00
C SER A 24 10.86 7.30 -21.37
N ALA A 25 10.01 6.72 -22.22
CA ALA A 25 10.37 6.26 -23.57
C ALA A 25 10.24 7.34 -24.66
N THR A 26 9.75 8.54 -24.32
CA THR A 26 9.59 9.63 -25.29
C THR A 26 10.94 10.28 -25.64
N ASP A 27 11.05 10.98 -26.77
CA ASP A 27 12.26 11.76 -27.11
C ASP A 27 12.33 13.11 -26.39
N ALA A 28 11.28 13.49 -25.65
CA ALA A 28 11.22 14.75 -24.93
C ALA A 28 11.92 14.62 -23.57
N PRO A 29 13.07 15.30 -23.33
CA PRO A 29 13.88 15.07 -22.13
C PRO A 29 13.14 15.40 -20.83
N ALA A 30 12.24 16.37 -20.86
CA ALA A 30 11.37 16.70 -19.73
C ALA A 30 10.42 15.55 -19.36
N LEU A 31 9.76 14.94 -20.35
CA LEU A 31 8.88 13.79 -20.13
C LEU A 31 9.68 12.56 -19.72
N GLN A 32 10.90 12.40 -20.25
CA GLN A 32 11.81 11.35 -19.84
C GLN A 32 12.12 11.42 -18.34
N ALA A 33 12.65 12.56 -17.91
CA ALA A 33 13.02 12.82 -16.53
C ALA A 33 11.81 12.75 -15.58
N PHE A 34 10.65 13.24 -16.03
CA PHE A 34 9.40 13.14 -15.28
C PHE A 34 8.98 11.67 -15.06
N GLY A 35 8.96 10.86 -16.13
CA GLY A 35 8.61 9.43 -16.06
C GLY A 35 9.54 8.65 -15.13
N LEU A 36 10.84 8.89 -15.21
CA LEU A 36 11.83 8.30 -14.30
C LEU A 36 11.64 8.78 -12.85
N GLY A 37 11.31 10.06 -12.65
CA GLY A 37 10.98 10.62 -11.34
C GLY A 37 9.68 10.06 -10.74
N LEU A 38 8.71 9.67 -11.56
CA LEU A 38 7.50 8.96 -11.11
C LEU A 38 7.79 7.52 -10.71
N ALA A 39 8.75 6.85 -11.35
CA ALA A 39 9.14 5.49 -11.00
C ALA A 39 9.87 5.45 -9.65
N PHE A 40 10.70 6.46 -9.36
CA PHE A 40 11.46 6.54 -8.10
C PHE A 40 11.69 8.00 -7.67
N PRO A 41 11.53 8.35 -6.37
CA PRO A 41 11.80 9.70 -5.89
C PRO A 41 13.26 10.10 -6.12
N GLY A 42 13.47 11.13 -6.94
CA GLY A 42 14.81 11.55 -7.38
C GLY A 42 15.40 10.76 -8.56
N GLY A 43 14.67 9.76 -9.08
CA GLY A 43 15.10 8.91 -10.19
C GLY A 43 15.38 9.69 -11.47
N GLY A 44 14.59 10.73 -11.77
CA GLY A 44 14.83 11.63 -12.90
C GLY A 44 16.20 12.30 -12.82
N PHE A 45 16.56 12.89 -11.67
CA PHE A 45 17.87 13.51 -11.49
C PHE A 45 19.03 12.51 -11.54
N SER A 46 18.91 11.39 -10.82
CA SER A 46 19.99 10.40 -10.73
C SER A 46 20.24 9.67 -12.04
N LEU A 47 19.19 9.28 -12.77
CA LEU A 47 19.32 8.53 -14.01
C LEU A 47 19.66 9.45 -15.19
N CYS A 48 19.05 10.64 -15.30
CA CYS A 48 19.46 11.60 -16.33
C CYS A 48 20.90 12.10 -16.10
N GLY A 49 21.31 12.32 -14.84
CA GLY A 49 22.65 12.81 -14.50
C GLY A 49 23.74 11.74 -14.52
N GLY A 50 23.42 10.48 -14.21
CA GLY A 50 24.40 9.39 -14.16
C GLY A 50 24.51 8.56 -15.44
N LEU A 51 23.43 8.48 -16.23
CA LEU A 51 23.34 7.66 -17.44
C LEU A 51 23.03 8.50 -18.70
N GLY A 52 23.07 9.82 -18.58
CA GLY A 52 23.04 10.73 -19.72
C GLY A 52 24.32 10.65 -20.56
N SER A 53 24.38 11.43 -21.63
CA SER A 53 25.55 11.49 -22.52
C SER A 53 26.85 11.94 -21.81
N GLN A 54 26.71 12.70 -20.72
CA GLN A 54 27.79 13.11 -19.83
C GLN A 54 27.33 12.97 -18.39
N ILE A 55 28.26 12.65 -17.49
CA ILE A 55 27.98 12.58 -16.06
C ILE A 55 27.80 14.00 -15.53
N ASP A 56 26.59 14.32 -15.14
CA ASP A 56 26.23 15.58 -14.49
C ASP A 56 26.21 15.39 -12.97
N THR A 57 27.30 15.83 -12.33
CA THR A 57 27.48 15.74 -10.88
C THR A 57 26.47 16.60 -10.12
N THR A 58 25.96 17.67 -10.73
CA THR A 58 24.96 18.53 -10.09
C THR A 58 23.61 17.83 -10.05
N ALA A 59 23.20 17.20 -11.14
CA ALA A 59 21.99 16.38 -11.20
C ALA A 59 22.09 15.19 -10.22
N LEU A 60 23.22 14.49 -10.14
CA LEU A 60 23.43 13.43 -9.14
C LEU A 60 23.33 13.94 -7.70
N GLY A 61 23.92 15.11 -7.41
CA GLY A 61 23.80 15.77 -6.11
C GLY A 61 22.35 16.10 -5.75
N MET A 62 21.57 16.63 -6.70
CA MET A 62 20.14 16.88 -6.53
C MET A 62 19.35 15.58 -6.30
N GLY A 63 19.66 14.51 -7.04
CA GLY A 63 19.08 13.19 -6.85
C GLY A 63 19.31 12.64 -5.44
N GLY A 64 20.53 12.75 -4.93
CA GLY A 64 20.88 12.39 -3.55
C GLY A 64 20.16 13.24 -2.50
N ALA A 65 20.08 14.56 -2.71
CA ALA A 65 19.37 15.47 -1.82
C ALA A 65 17.85 15.18 -1.78
N VAL A 66 17.24 14.85 -2.93
CA VAL A 66 15.84 14.42 -3.00
C VAL A 66 15.64 13.11 -2.26
N ALA A 67 16.51 12.12 -2.44
CA ALA A 67 16.40 10.84 -1.74
C ALA A 67 16.46 11.03 -0.21
N ALA A 68 17.37 11.89 0.27
CA ALA A 68 17.45 12.25 1.68
C ALA A 68 16.19 12.99 2.17
N THR A 69 15.67 13.93 1.37
CA THR A 69 14.45 14.67 1.68
C THR A 69 13.22 13.76 1.72
N PHE A 70 13.14 12.78 0.81
CA PHE A 70 12.07 11.78 0.82
C PHE A 70 12.18 10.85 2.03
N GLY A 71 13.40 10.45 2.42
CA GLY A 71 13.64 9.71 3.66
C GLY A 71 13.16 10.49 4.90
N LEU A 72 13.46 11.79 4.96
CA LEU A 72 12.94 12.67 6.00
C LEU A 72 11.42 12.80 5.95
N ALA A 73 10.82 12.87 4.75
CA ALA A 73 9.37 12.92 4.58
C ALA A 73 8.70 11.64 5.08
N LEU A 74 9.29 10.47 4.85
CA LEU A 74 8.82 9.19 5.41
C LEU A 74 8.94 9.16 6.94
N PHE A 75 10.06 9.66 7.48
CA PHE A 75 10.24 9.79 8.91
C PHE A 75 9.18 10.71 9.54
N LEU A 76 8.94 11.88 8.94
CA LEU A 76 7.92 12.83 9.41
C LEU A 76 6.51 12.28 9.25
N TRP A 77 6.21 11.58 8.16
CA TRP A 77 4.94 10.87 7.99
C TRP A 77 4.72 9.88 9.12
N PHE A 78 5.72 9.08 9.46
CA PHE A 78 5.64 8.14 10.56
C PHE A 78 5.51 8.85 11.92
N ALA A 79 6.32 9.88 12.17
CA ALA A 79 6.39 10.56 13.46
C ALA A 79 5.16 11.45 13.75
N THR A 80 4.57 12.07 12.72
CA THR A 80 3.53 13.09 12.88
C THR A 80 2.19 12.69 12.24
N GLY A 81 2.15 11.58 11.51
CA GLY A 81 0.97 11.19 10.72
C GLY A 81 0.76 12.04 9.46
N ASN A 82 1.72 12.88 9.04
CA ASN A 82 1.59 13.74 7.86
C ASN A 82 1.54 12.90 6.57
N LEU A 83 0.32 12.60 6.13
CA LEU A 83 0.04 11.76 4.96
C LEU A 83 0.51 12.37 3.63
N PHE A 84 0.65 13.71 3.57
CA PHE A 84 0.95 14.41 2.33
C PHE A 84 2.45 14.61 2.07
N ALA A 85 3.30 14.54 3.10
CA ALA A 85 4.72 14.81 2.95
C ALA A 85 5.41 13.90 1.91
N PRO A 86 5.28 12.55 1.94
CA PRO A 86 5.95 11.71 0.96
C PRO A 86 5.44 11.91 -0.48
N PRO A 87 4.12 11.92 -0.76
CA PRO A 87 3.62 12.15 -2.12
C PRO A 87 4.02 13.51 -2.70
N LEU A 88 4.02 14.57 -1.88
CA LEU A 88 4.40 15.91 -2.33
C LEU A 88 5.88 15.99 -2.67
N VAL A 89 6.77 15.47 -1.82
CA VAL A 89 8.22 15.45 -2.09
C VAL A 89 8.51 14.62 -3.34
N TRP A 90 7.85 13.47 -3.49
CA TRP A 90 8.02 12.62 -4.66
C TRP A 90 7.58 13.36 -5.94
N LEU A 91 6.35 13.88 -5.99
CA LEU A 91 5.84 14.55 -7.18
C LEU A 91 6.63 15.82 -7.51
N ALA A 92 6.97 16.63 -6.49
CA ALA A 92 7.79 17.83 -6.67
C ALA A 92 9.16 17.49 -7.25
N SER A 93 9.78 16.39 -6.81
CA SER A 93 11.05 15.95 -7.37
C SER A 93 10.96 15.51 -8.83
N ALA A 94 9.86 14.85 -9.22
CA ALA A 94 9.63 14.45 -10.61
C ALA A 94 9.46 15.68 -11.52
N ILE A 95 8.69 16.68 -11.06
CA ILE A 95 8.51 17.96 -11.76
C ILE A 95 9.83 18.73 -11.84
N GLY A 96 10.60 18.79 -10.75
CA GLY A 96 11.90 19.42 -10.71
C GLY A 96 12.90 18.80 -11.69
N ALA A 97 12.93 17.47 -11.77
CA ALA A 97 13.77 16.75 -12.73
C ALA A 97 13.35 17.05 -14.17
N ALA A 98 12.03 17.11 -14.44
CA ALA A 98 11.49 17.47 -15.74
C ALA A 98 11.94 18.88 -16.17
N ALA A 99 11.83 19.86 -15.28
CA ALA A 99 12.25 21.23 -15.54
C ALA A 99 13.77 21.34 -15.78
N TYR A 100 14.57 20.60 -15.02
CA TYR A 100 16.02 20.53 -15.19
C TYR A 100 16.41 19.98 -16.56
N ALA A 101 15.78 18.88 -16.96
CA ALA A 101 16.06 18.18 -18.21
C ALA A 101 15.70 18.99 -19.48
N VAL A 102 14.85 20.01 -19.39
CA VAL A 102 14.57 20.94 -20.52
C VAL A 102 15.86 21.61 -21.01
N THR A 103 16.77 21.93 -20.11
CA THR A 103 17.99 22.69 -20.42
C THR A 103 19.24 21.82 -20.51
N HIS A 104 19.26 20.69 -19.79
CA HIS A 104 20.45 19.82 -19.68
C HIS A 104 20.31 18.50 -20.44
N GLY A 105 19.13 18.19 -20.98
CA GLY A 105 18.84 16.88 -21.57
C GLY A 105 18.66 15.78 -20.51
N CYS A 106 18.51 14.54 -20.98
CA CYS A 106 18.37 13.37 -20.10
C CYS A 106 19.03 12.13 -20.72
N LEU A 107 18.26 11.09 -21.05
CA LEU A 107 18.75 9.78 -21.46
C LEU A 107 19.36 9.82 -22.87
N SER A 108 20.43 9.06 -23.06
CA SER A 108 21.02 8.82 -24.38
C SER A 108 20.39 7.57 -25.04
N ALA A 109 20.57 7.41 -26.36
CA ALA A 109 20.08 6.25 -27.10
C ALA A 109 20.57 4.90 -26.51
N GLU A 110 21.76 4.87 -25.89
CA GLU A 110 22.33 3.67 -25.26
C GLU A 110 21.57 3.23 -24.00
N SER A 111 20.83 4.15 -23.39
CA SER A 111 20.03 3.93 -22.17
C SER A 111 18.55 3.66 -22.43
N ALA A 112 18.15 3.49 -23.70
CA ALA A 112 16.76 3.21 -24.11
C ALA A 112 16.17 1.91 -23.52
N TRP A 113 17.02 1.02 -23.00
CA TRP A 113 16.58 -0.20 -22.32
C TRP A 113 15.87 0.08 -20.97
N LEU A 114 16.16 1.21 -20.31
CA LEU A 114 15.56 1.57 -19.02
C LEU A 114 14.05 1.85 -19.13
N PRO A 115 13.58 2.72 -20.05
CA PRO A 115 12.15 2.86 -20.30
C PRO A 115 11.47 1.55 -20.69
N ALA A 116 12.13 0.73 -21.51
CA ALA A 116 11.60 -0.57 -21.95
C ALA A 116 11.40 -1.53 -20.77
N LEU A 117 12.36 -1.60 -19.83
CA LEU A 117 12.20 -2.40 -18.61
C LEU A 117 11.11 -1.85 -17.70
N GLY A 118 11.01 -0.53 -17.54
CA GLY A 118 9.95 0.10 -16.76
C GLY A 118 8.56 -0.26 -17.32
N LEU A 119 8.41 -0.17 -18.64
CA LEU A 119 7.17 -0.54 -19.32
C LEU A 119 6.86 -2.04 -19.18
N ALA A 120 7.85 -2.91 -19.43
CA ALA A 120 7.69 -4.36 -19.37
C ALA A 120 7.32 -4.84 -17.95
N SER A 121 7.97 -4.29 -16.92
CA SER A 121 7.66 -4.60 -15.52
C SER A 121 6.27 -4.11 -15.12
N GLY A 122 5.85 -2.91 -15.54
CA GLY A 122 4.50 -2.41 -15.35
C GLY A 122 3.42 -3.31 -16.00
N ILE A 123 3.65 -3.75 -17.24
CA ILE A 123 2.76 -4.67 -17.95
C ILE A 123 2.69 -6.03 -17.23
N ALA A 124 3.82 -6.56 -16.79
CA ALA A 124 3.87 -7.81 -16.04
C ALA A 124 3.07 -7.73 -14.74
N LEU A 125 3.22 -6.64 -13.97
CA LEU A 125 2.46 -6.39 -12.74
C LEU A 125 0.96 -6.27 -13.01
N ALA A 126 0.57 -5.56 -14.07
CA ALA A 126 -0.83 -5.46 -14.48
C ALA A 126 -1.39 -6.84 -14.88
N GLY A 127 -0.64 -7.64 -15.65
CA GLY A 127 -1.01 -9.01 -16.04
C GLY A 127 -1.19 -9.94 -14.85
N LEU A 128 -0.29 -9.87 -13.86
CA LEU A 128 -0.45 -10.51 -12.56
C LEU A 128 -1.72 -10.03 -11.86
N GLY A 129 -1.98 -8.73 -11.83
CA GLY A 129 -3.20 -8.17 -11.25
C GLY A 129 -4.49 -8.73 -11.87
N VAL A 130 -4.52 -8.89 -13.19
CA VAL A 130 -5.62 -9.56 -13.91
C VAL A 130 -5.72 -11.03 -13.49
N SER A 131 -4.61 -11.77 -13.43
CA SER A 131 -4.62 -13.19 -13.08
C SER A 131 -5.14 -13.45 -11.65
N TYR A 132 -4.80 -12.58 -10.70
CA TYR A 132 -5.32 -12.63 -9.32
C TYR A 132 -6.82 -12.32 -9.20
N ARG A 133 -7.40 -11.64 -10.20
CA ARG A 133 -8.84 -11.36 -10.27
C ARG A 133 -9.63 -12.42 -11.01
N ARG A 134 -8.99 -13.30 -11.78
CA ARG A 134 -9.69 -14.41 -12.43
C ARG A 134 -10.26 -15.33 -11.35
N PRO A 135 -11.56 -15.68 -11.41
CA PRO A 135 -12.12 -16.66 -10.51
C PRO A 135 -11.33 -17.96 -10.69
N TYR A 136 -10.78 -18.48 -9.60
CA TYR A 136 -10.16 -19.80 -9.62
C TYR A 136 -11.30 -20.79 -9.83
N ALA A 137 -11.45 -21.27 -11.06
CA ALA A 137 -12.26 -22.44 -11.37
C ALA A 137 -11.50 -23.66 -10.83
N GLY A 138 -11.52 -23.81 -9.51
CA GLY A 138 -11.11 -25.06 -8.90
C GLY A 138 -12.03 -26.17 -9.41
N PRO A 139 -11.54 -27.41 -9.58
CA PRO A 139 -12.44 -28.53 -9.75
C PRO A 139 -13.49 -28.46 -8.64
N PRO A 140 -14.78 -28.72 -8.94
CA PRO A 140 -15.81 -28.72 -7.93
C PRO A 140 -15.31 -29.57 -6.76
N ALA A 141 -15.29 -28.98 -5.56
CA ALA A 141 -14.93 -29.71 -4.37
C ALA A 141 -15.78 -30.99 -4.38
N PRO A 142 -15.19 -32.18 -4.21
CA PRO A 142 -15.97 -33.40 -4.11
C PRO A 142 -17.03 -33.13 -3.06
N ILE A 143 -18.31 -33.10 -3.47
CA ILE A 143 -19.41 -32.97 -2.53
C ILE A 143 -19.29 -34.24 -1.70
N PRO A 144 -18.88 -34.16 -0.42
CA PRO A 144 -18.88 -35.36 0.40
C PRO A 144 -20.31 -35.90 0.32
N PRO A 145 -20.52 -37.21 0.06
CA PRO A 145 -21.85 -37.77 0.06
C PRO A 145 -22.50 -37.29 1.35
N ALA A 146 -23.70 -36.69 1.24
CA ALA A 146 -24.42 -36.17 2.38
C ALA A 146 -24.36 -37.26 3.45
N LYS A 147 -23.55 -37.05 4.49
CA LYS A 147 -23.54 -37.96 5.63
C LYS A 147 -24.98 -37.92 6.08
N LEU A 148 -25.71 -39.01 5.85
CA LEU A 148 -27.03 -39.20 6.41
C LEU A 148 -26.82 -38.97 7.91
N TRP A 149 -27.32 -37.85 8.44
CA TRP A 149 -27.28 -37.51 9.85
C TRP A 149 -28.27 -38.38 10.63
N HIS A 150 -28.30 -39.68 10.34
CA HIS A 150 -29.10 -40.65 11.07
C HIS A 150 -28.19 -41.33 12.08
N GLY A 151 -28.43 -41.02 13.35
CA GLY A 151 -27.87 -41.77 14.47
C GLY A 151 -26.65 -41.17 15.15
N LEU A 152 -26.47 -39.84 15.13
CA LEU A 152 -25.71 -39.25 16.23
C LEU A 152 -26.56 -39.47 17.50
N PRO A 153 -26.09 -40.24 18.49
CA PRO A 153 -26.76 -40.28 19.78
C PRO A 153 -26.89 -38.83 20.25
N ALA A 154 -28.04 -38.49 20.85
CA ALA A 154 -28.21 -37.19 21.48
C ALA A 154 -26.95 -36.92 22.32
N ALA A 155 -26.19 -35.89 21.93
CA ALA A 155 -25.03 -35.50 22.72
C ALA A 155 -25.55 -35.32 24.15
N PRO A 156 -24.84 -35.85 25.17
CA PRO A 156 -25.24 -35.64 26.55
C PRO A 156 -25.54 -34.16 26.70
N GLU A 157 -26.71 -33.85 27.24
CA GLU A 157 -27.09 -32.46 27.49
C GLU A 157 -25.90 -31.83 28.21
N PRO A 158 -25.24 -30.82 27.61
CA PRO A 158 -24.05 -30.27 28.22
C PRO A 158 -24.47 -29.82 29.60
N SER A 159 -23.79 -30.36 30.62
CA SER A 159 -23.99 -29.94 31.99
C SER A 159 -24.03 -28.42 31.99
N LEU A 160 -25.13 -27.85 32.50
CA LEU A 160 -25.27 -26.40 32.59
C LEU A 160 -23.94 -25.85 33.13
N PRO A 161 -23.27 -24.94 32.40
CA PRO A 161 -22.08 -24.32 32.92
C PRO A 161 -22.41 -23.77 34.32
N PRO A 162 -21.47 -23.81 35.26
CA PRO A 162 -21.70 -23.23 36.57
C PRO A 162 -22.22 -21.79 36.42
N ASP A 163 -23.04 -21.36 37.37
CA ASP A 163 -23.52 -19.97 37.43
C ASP A 163 -22.35 -19.01 37.23
N LEU A 164 -22.62 -17.91 36.51
CA LEU A 164 -21.61 -16.90 36.18
C LEU A 164 -20.87 -16.49 37.45
N SER A 165 -19.55 -16.59 37.43
CA SER A 165 -18.73 -16.11 38.54
C SER A 165 -18.91 -14.59 38.67
N ASP A 166 -18.59 -14.04 39.85
CA ASP A 166 -18.58 -12.59 40.05
C ASP A 166 -17.69 -11.86 39.03
N SER A 167 -16.61 -12.52 38.58
CA SER A 167 -15.72 -11.98 37.56
C SER A 167 -16.37 -11.92 36.18
N ASP A 168 -17.22 -12.90 35.84
CA ASP A 168 -17.96 -12.93 34.59
C ASP A 168 -19.09 -11.89 34.61
N LEU A 169 -19.78 -11.76 35.75
CA LEU A 169 -20.78 -10.71 35.95
C LEU A 169 -20.17 -9.32 35.84
N ALA A 170 -18.98 -9.11 36.38
CA ALA A 170 -18.26 -7.84 36.25
C ALA A 170 -17.90 -7.53 34.79
N ARG A 171 -17.45 -8.53 34.02
CA ARG A 171 -17.17 -8.38 32.58
C ARG A 171 -18.42 -8.09 31.77
N LEU A 172 -19.52 -8.79 32.08
CA LEU A 172 -20.80 -8.60 31.40
C LEU A 172 -21.34 -7.19 31.65
N ARG A 173 -21.23 -6.71 32.89
CA ARG A 173 -21.58 -5.34 33.27
C ARG A 173 -20.71 -4.32 32.56
N PHE A 174 -19.40 -4.55 32.49
CA PHE A 174 -18.49 -3.71 31.72
C PHE A 174 -18.89 -3.61 30.24
N LEU A 175 -19.22 -4.73 29.58
CA LEU A 175 -19.68 -4.72 28.19
C LEU A 175 -21.02 -4.00 28.01
N LEU A 176 -21.98 -4.22 28.91
CA LEU A 176 -23.27 -3.52 28.91
C LEU A 176 -23.12 -2.01 29.11
N ASP A 177 -22.25 -1.59 30.03
CA ASP A 177 -21.96 -0.17 30.29
C ASP A 177 -21.31 0.52 29.08
N ARG A 178 -20.62 -0.23 28.20
CA ARG A 178 -20.12 0.28 26.91
C ARG A 178 -21.19 0.24 25.82
N ALA A 179 -22.02 -0.79 25.78
CA ALA A 179 -23.07 -0.94 24.78
C ALA A 179 -24.22 0.08 24.95
N LEU A 180 -24.49 0.52 26.19
CA LEU A 180 -25.54 1.49 26.52
C LEU A 180 -25.07 2.95 26.49
N GLN A 181 -23.80 3.18 26.19
CA GLN A 181 -23.24 4.53 26.04
C GLN A 181 -23.81 5.23 24.78
N PRO A 182 -23.95 6.57 24.78
CA PRO A 182 -24.30 7.30 23.56
C PRO A 182 -23.31 7.01 22.43
N LEU A 183 -23.80 6.88 21.19
CA LEU A 183 -22.99 6.52 20.01
C LEU A 183 -21.79 7.44 19.76
N ASP A 184 -21.88 8.68 20.24
CA ASP A 184 -20.86 9.72 20.04
C ASP A 184 -19.85 9.77 21.21
N SER A 185 -20.00 8.92 22.23
CA SER A 185 -19.17 8.88 23.43
C SER A 185 -18.36 7.58 23.53
N PHE A 186 -17.08 7.72 23.85
CA PHE A 186 -16.11 6.63 24.00
C PHE A 186 -15.39 6.69 25.37
N ASP A 187 -16.11 7.12 26.40
CA ASP A 187 -15.60 7.18 27.77
C ASP A 187 -15.26 5.77 28.30
N GLY A 188 -14.09 5.66 28.92
CA GLY A 188 -13.54 4.41 29.45
C GLY A 188 -13.02 3.42 28.41
N PHE A 189 -12.94 3.82 27.13
CA PHE A 189 -11.97 3.25 26.20
C PHE A 189 -10.62 3.92 26.38
N GLU A 190 -9.55 3.15 26.24
CA GLU A 190 -8.20 3.65 26.46
C GLU A 190 -7.70 4.40 25.22
N ARG A 191 -7.33 5.67 25.38
CA ARG A 191 -6.78 6.51 24.32
C ARG A 191 -5.26 6.64 24.48
N LEU A 192 -4.58 5.52 24.72
CA LEU A 192 -3.13 5.48 24.88
C LEU A 192 -2.36 5.63 23.56
N ASP A 193 -3.04 5.52 22.42
CA ASP A 193 -2.38 5.46 21.12
C ASP A 193 -2.27 6.84 20.45
N PRO A 194 -1.07 7.46 20.40
CA PRO A 194 -0.85 8.68 19.64
C PRO A 194 -0.95 8.49 18.12
N PHE A 195 -0.92 7.24 17.61
CA PHE A 195 -0.96 6.93 16.19
C PHE A 195 -2.32 6.37 15.77
N GLN A 196 -3.19 7.26 15.31
CA GLN A 196 -4.39 6.89 14.53
C GLN A 196 -5.40 5.97 15.24
N SER A 197 -5.62 6.14 16.55
CA SER A 197 -6.70 5.46 17.31
C SER A 197 -6.73 3.93 17.15
N ALA A 198 -5.59 3.29 16.82
CA ALA A 198 -5.59 1.87 16.49
C ALA A 198 -6.04 1.05 17.71
N ALA A 199 -5.62 1.46 18.91
CA ALA A 199 -6.10 0.89 20.17
C ALA A 199 -7.63 0.89 20.30
N LEU A 200 -8.30 2.01 19.97
CA LEU A 200 -9.76 2.12 20.05
C LEU A 200 -10.45 1.16 19.06
N ARG A 201 -9.93 1.04 17.83
CA ARG A 201 -10.50 0.11 16.83
C ARG A 201 -10.45 -1.34 17.29
N TYR A 202 -9.33 -1.75 17.89
CA TYR A 202 -9.22 -3.12 18.42
C TYR A 202 -10.12 -3.32 19.63
N GLN A 203 -10.21 -2.34 20.54
CA GLN A 203 -11.10 -2.43 21.70
C GLN A 203 -12.57 -2.58 21.31
N LEU A 204 -13.02 -1.84 20.29
CA LEU A 204 -14.38 -1.98 19.75
C LEU A 204 -14.63 -3.35 19.12
N GLN A 205 -13.65 -3.92 18.43
CA GLN A 205 -13.78 -5.24 17.79
C GLN A 205 -13.82 -6.41 18.78
N PHE A 206 -13.25 -6.26 19.97
CA PHE A 206 -13.37 -7.27 21.03
C PHE A 206 -14.63 -7.11 21.89
N ALA A 207 -15.24 -5.92 21.88
CA ALA A 207 -16.42 -5.62 22.69
C ALA A 207 -17.76 -5.91 21.98
N GLY A 208 -17.78 -6.01 20.65
CA GLY A 208 -18.95 -6.36 19.83
C GLY A 208 -18.79 -7.68 19.10
#